data_AF-A0A2E3XTR6-F1
#
_entry.id   AF-A0A2E3XTR6-F1
#
_cell.length_a   1.000
_cell.length_b   1.000
_cell.length_c   1.000
_cell.angle_alpha   90.00
_cell.angle_beta   90.00
_cell.angle_gamma   90.00
#
_symmetry.space_group_name_H-M   'P 1'
#
loop_
_entity.id
_entity.type
_entity.pdbx_description
1 polymer ?
#
loop_
_entity_poly.entity_id
_entity_poly.type
_entity_poly.pdbx_seq_one_letter_code
_entity_poly.pdbx_strand_id
1 'polypeptide(L)'
;MKKLAFITLLISLSFNSYARTYGERSSDWKVIKGDNGYYLKKLDPEPKMIKIQTIGGSPEVQEVQKKEEAPEHIFVVYKAGSAGTSHIVTAYRAVVFHLKDNKFIGDLPLKYVSQQGKDVTQPTWKFSMGKLVVKDPSSGSEKTIDLR
;
A
#
# COMPACT_ATOMS: atom_id res chain seq x y z
N MET A 1 57.78 -22.29 38.30
CA MET A 1 56.68 -21.32 38.44
C MET A 1 56.19 -20.94 37.04
N LYS A 2 55.04 -21.45 36.58
CA LYS A 2 54.41 -21.03 35.32
C LYS A 2 53.04 -20.43 35.66
N LYS A 3 52.88 -19.12 35.43
CA LYS A 3 51.60 -18.43 35.57
C LYS A 3 50.77 -18.68 34.31
N LEU A 4 49.60 -19.28 34.47
CA LEU A 4 48.61 -19.46 33.41
C LEU A 4 47.79 -18.18 33.33
N ALA A 5 47.84 -17.48 32.19
CA ALA A 5 47.02 -16.31 31.93
C ALA A 5 45.63 -16.75 31.44
N PHE A 6 44.58 -16.35 32.15
CA PHE A 6 43.19 -16.60 31.78
C PHE A 6 42.73 -15.48 30.84
N ILE A 7 42.62 -15.78 29.54
CA ILE A 7 42.05 -14.87 28.55
C ILE A 7 40.54 -15.04 28.58
N THR A 8 39.82 -14.01 29.03
CA THR A 8 38.35 -14.00 28.99
C THR A 8 37.91 -13.34 27.69
N LEU A 9 37.40 -14.14 26.75
CA LEU A 9 36.83 -13.68 25.49
C LEU A 9 35.40 -13.20 25.74
N LEU A 10 35.18 -11.88 25.73
CA LEU A 10 33.84 -11.28 25.77
C LEU A 10 33.22 -11.38 24.37
N ILE A 11 32.31 -12.33 24.19
CA ILE A 11 31.47 -12.42 22.99
C ILE A 11 30.34 -11.40 23.15
N SER A 12 30.44 -10.26 22.47
CA SER A 12 29.31 -9.35 22.32
C SER A 12 28.25 -10.01 21.44
N LEU A 13 27.13 -10.42 22.06
CA LEU A 13 25.93 -10.82 21.35
C LEU A 13 25.30 -9.55 20.73
N SER A 14 25.65 -9.27 19.48
CA SER A 14 24.91 -8.33 18.65
C SER A 14 23.52 -8.92 18.42
N PHE A 15 22.53 -8.50 19.21
CA PHE A 15 21.14 -8.75 18.89
C PHE A 15 20.83 -8.00 17.60
N ASN A 16 20.89 -8.70 16.46
CA ASN A 16 20.22 -8.28 15.25
C ASN A 16 18.72 -8.27 15.56
N SER A 17 18.23 -7.15 16.08
CA SER A 17 16.81 -6.84 16.06
C SER A 17 16.44 -6.68 14.59
N TYR A 18 16.10 -7.79 13.94
CA TYR A 18 15.28 -7.79 12.74
C TYR A 18 13.98 -7.08 13.13
N ALA A 19 13.92 -5.78 12.89
CA ALA A 19 12.66 -5.06 12.91
C ALA A 19 11.77 -5.76 11.88
N ARG A 20 10.84 -6.61 12.34
CA ARG A 20 9.81 -7.16 11.47
C ARG A 20 9.04 -5.96 10.93
N THR A 21 9.18 -5.71 9.63
CA THR A 21 8.47 -4.63 8.97
C THR A 21 7.06 -5.08 8.63
N TYR A 22 6.14 -4.90 9.59
CA TYR A 22 4.75 -5.31 9.47
C TYR A 22 3.94 -4.33 8.60
N GLY A 23 3.13 -4.87 7.70
CA GLY A 23 2.32 -4.09 6.76
C GLY A 23 2.99 -3.85 5.41
N GLU A 24 4.23 -4.27 5.23
CA GLU A 24 4.96 -4.09 3.96
C GLU A 24 4.75 -5.25 2.97
N ARG A 25 4.06 -6.32 3.39
CA ARG A 25 3.76 -7.49 2.55
C ARG A 25 2.28 -7.53 2.22
N SER A 26 1.93 -8.03 1.03
CA SER A 26 0.53 -8.25 0.65
C SER A 26 -0.22 -9.16 1.61
N SER A 27 0.47 -10.14 2.21
CA SER A 27 -0.11 -11.05 3.22
C SER A 27 -0.62 -10.35 4.48
N ASP A 28 -0.13 -9.13 4.75
CA ASP A 28 -0.49 -8.37 5.95
C ASP A 28 -1.80 -7.60 5.75
N TRP A 29 -2.38 -7.66 4.55
CA TRP A 29 -3.56 -6.93 4.14
C TRP A 29 -4.60 -7.87 3.54
N LYS A 30 -5.86 -7.63 3.89
CA LYS A 30 -6.97 -8.40 3.33
C LYS A 30 -8.16 -7.50 3.04
N VAL A 31 -8.81 -7.72 1.91
CA VAL A 31 -10.12 -7.15 1.65
C VAL A 31 -11.18 -7.99 2.38
N ILE A 32 -12.03 -7.33 3.14
CA ILE A 32 -13.18 -7.91 3.80
C ILE A 32 -14.47 -7.22 3.34
N LYS A 33 -15.55 -7.98 3.22
CA LYS A 33 -16.89 -7.45 2.97
C LYS A 33 -17.58 -7.17 4.31
N GLY A 34 -18.08 -5.95 4.47
CA GLY A 34 -18.97 -5.58 5.58
C GLY A 34 -20.32 -5.10 5.05
N ASP A 35 -21.20 -4.68 5.96
CA ASP A 35 -22.58 -4.32 5.62
C ASP A 35 -22.67 -3.11 4.66
N ASN A 36 -21.73 -2.17 4.80
CA ASN A 36 -21.70 -0.91 4.05
C ASN A 36 -20.62 -0.85 2.97
N GLY A 37 -20.23 -2.02 2.43
CA GLY A 37 -19.26 -2.16 1.34
C GLY A 37 -18.00 -2.91 1.74
N TYR A 38 -16.90 -2.64 1.05
CA TYR A 38 -15.63 -3.33 1.24
C TYR A 38 -14.65 -2.51 2.06
N TYR A 39 -13.82 -3.21 2.84
CA TYR A 39 -12.79 -2.63 3.68
C TYR A 39 -11.47 -3.34 3.43
N LEU A 40 -10.40 -2.56 3.40
CA LEU A 40 -9.05 -3.07 3.51
C LEU A 40 -8.69 -3.17 5.00
N LYS A 41 -8.44 -4.40 5.47
CA LYS A 41 -8.04 -4.70 6.84
C LYS A 41 -6.54 -4.97 6.87
N LYS A 42 -5.81 -4.17 7.67
CA LYS A 42 -4.46 -4.51 8.15
C LYS A 42 -4.60 -5.60 9.21
N LEU A 43 -3.90 -6.73 9.06
CA LEU A 43 -4.07 -7.87 9.96
C LEU A 43 -3.33 -7.69 11.29
N ASP A 44 -2.10 -7.17 11.25
CA ASP A 44 -1.21 -7.00 12.41
C ASP A 44 -0.35 -5.72 12.27
N PRO A 45 0.23 -5.16 13.35
CA PRO A 45 0.03 -5.53 14.77
C PRO A 45 -1.21 -4.86 15.39
N GLU A 46 -1.70 -3.77 14.79
CA GLU A 46 -2.93 -3.09 15.20
C GLU A 46 -3.93 -3.15 14.05
N PRO A 47 -5.02 -3.93 14.19
CA PRO A 47 -6.00 -4.06 13.13
C PRO A 47 -6.63 -2.72 12.79
N LYS A 48 -6.44 -2.28 11.54
CA LYS A 48 -7.07 -1.07 11.02
C LYS A 48 -7.92 -1.42 9.82
N MET A 49 -9.17 -0.97 9.84
CA MET A 49 -10.10 -1.14 8.74
C MET A 49 -10.27 0.19 8.01
N ILE A 50 -10.00 0.17 6.71
CA ILE A 50 -10.08 1.33 5.84
C ILE A 50 -11.17 1.05 4.83
N LYS A 51 -12.24 1.86 4.81
CA LYS A 51 -13.26 1.74 3.77
C LYS A 51 -12.63 2.06 2.42
N ILE A 52 -12.75 1.16 1.47
CA ILE A 52 -12.16 1.31 0.13
C ILE A 52 -13.22 1.60 -0.93
N GLN A 53 -12.82 2.30 -1.98
CA GLN A 53 -13.67 2.60 -3.11
C GLN A 53 -13.70 1.42 -4.10
N THR A 54 -14.90 1.06 -4.54
CA THR A 54 -15.13 -0.07 -5.45
C THR A 54 -16.02 0.35 -6.59
N ILE A 55 -15.80 -0.22 -7.78
CA ILE A 55 -16.62 0.08 -8.97
C ILE A 55 -17.46 -1.12 -9.44
N GLY A 56 -17.37 -2.26 -8.77
CA GLY A 56 -18.15 -3.47 -9.06
C GLY A 56 -17.36 -4.76 -8.83
N GLY A 57 -18.06 -5.87 -8.56
CA GLY A 57 -17.43 -7.16 -8.30
C GLY A 57 -16.76 -7.27 -6.92
N SER A 58 -15.83 -8.22 -6.79
CA SER A 58 -15.11 -8.51 -5.54
C SER A 58 -13.70 -7.90 -5.59
N PRO A 59 -13.43 -6.83 -4.82
CA PRO A 59 -12.09 -6.26 -4.74
C PRO A 59 -11.10 -7.20 -4.05
N GLU A 60 -9.83 -7.08 -4.39
CA GLU A 60 -8.77 -7.96 -3.93
C GLU A 60 -7.41 -7.25 -3.88
N VAL A 61 -6.66 -7.45 -2.80
CA VAL A 61 -5.26 -6.98 -2.70
C VAL A 61 -4.42 -7.66 -3.76
N GLN A 62 -3.65 -6.87 -4.51
CA GLN A 62 -2.75 -7.38 -5.54
C GLN A 62 -1.31 -7.39 -5.01
N GLU A 63 -0.87 -6.25 -4.50
CA GLU A 63 0.50 -6.07 -4.05
C GLU A 63 0.62 -4.92 -3.04
N VAL A 64 1.74 -4.87 -2.33
CA VAL A 64 2.15 -3.72 -1.54
C VAL A 64 3.42 -3.17 -2.16
N GLN A 65 3.38 -1.90 -2.57
CA GLN A 65 4.52 -1.21 -3.16
C GLN A 65 5.12 -0.22 -2.16
N LYS A 66 6.44 -0.06 -2.24
CA LYS A 66 7.17 1.08 -1.69
C LYS A 66 7.60 2.01 -2.82
N LYS A 67 7.74 3.30 -2.52
CA LYS A 67 8.25 4.31 -3.45
C LYS A 67 9.43 5.02 -2.78
N GLU A 68 10.50 5.22 -3.52
CA GLU A 68 11.70 5.89 -3.01
C GLU A 68 11.39 7.34 -2.60
N GLU A 69 10.46 7.97 -3.31
CA GLU A 69 9.98 9.33 -3.08
C GLU A 69 9.11 9.46 -1.81
N ALA A 70 8.70 8.34 -1.21
CA ALA A 70 7.84 8.28 -0.03
C ALA A 70 8.22 7.10 0.89
N PRO A 71 9.44 7.12 1.48
CA PRO A 71 10.02 5.95 2.16
C PRO A 71 9.27 5.51 3.43
N GLU A 72 8.55 6.44 4.07
CA GLU A 72 7.74 6.15 5.27
C GLU A 72 6.33 5.62 4.94
N HIS A 73 6.02 5.52 3.65
CA HIS A 73 4.71 5.15 3.14
C HIS A 73 4.74 3.85 2.38
N ILE A 74 3.60 3.16 2.42
CA ILE A 74 3.31 2.01 1.56
C ILE A 74 2.06 2.31 0.74
N PHE A 75 2.00 1.63 -0.40
CA PHE A 75 0.91 1.72 -1.35
C PHE A 75 0.32 0.32 -1.49
N VAL A 76 -0.78 0.06 -0.78
CA VAL A 76 -1.50 -1.21 -0.87
C VAL A 76 -2.37 -1.16 -2.11
N VAL A 77 -1.91 -1.83 -3.16
CA VAL A 77 -2.57 -1.88 -4.46
C VAL A 77 -3.63 -2.97 -4.43
N TYR A 78 -4.84 -2.63 -4.85
CA TYR A 78 -5.95 -3.56 -4.95
C TYR A 78 -6.71 -3.37 -6.25
N LYS A 79 -7.27 -4.47 -6.76
CA LYS A 79 -8.28 -4.45 -7.82
C LYS A 79 -9.58 -3.92 -7.20
N ALA A 80 -10.06 -2.78 -7.67
CA ALA A 80 -11.29 -2.14 -7.16
C ALA A 80 -12.56 -2.64 -7.84
N GLY A 81 -12.41 -3.33 -8.97
CA GLY A 81 -13.52 -3.87 -9.74
C GLY A 81 -13.36 -3.74 -11.23
N SER A 82 -14.38 -4.17 -11.95
CA SER A 82 -14.50 -3.99 -13.40
C SER A 82 -15.89 -3.47 -13.74
N ALA A 83 -15.99 -2.53 -14.68
CA ALA A 83 -17.25 -1.93 -15.11
C ALA A 83 -17.26 -1.67 -16.63
N GLY A 84 -18.46 -1.54 -17.20
CA GLY A 84 -18.70 -1.32 -18.64
C GLY A 84 -19.54 -2.42 -19.27
N THR A 85 -20.24 -2.08 -20.35
CA THR A 85 -21.12 -3.02 -21.11
C THR A 85 -20.45 -3.47 -22.40
N SER A 86 -20.01 -2.54 -23.25
CA SER A 86 -19.32 -2.85 -24.51
C SER A 86 -17.79 -2.89 -24.37
N HIS A 87 -17.25 -2.13 -23.43
CA HIS A 87 -15.81 -2.06 -23.14
C HIS A 87 -15.62 -2.19 -21.63
N ILE A 88 -15.16 -3.36 -21.19
CA ILE A 88 -14.99 -3.66 -19.78
C ILE A 88 -13.61 -3.15 -19.36
N VAL A 89 -13.63 -2.23 -18.40
CA VAL A 89 -12.43 -1.65 -17.82
C VAL A 89 -12.30 -2.12 -16.38
N THR A 90 -11.14 -2.67 -16.05
CA THR A 90 -10.76 -3.03 -14.68
C THR A 90 -10.02 -1.86 -14.04
N ALA A 91 -10.47 -1.42 -12.87
CA ALA A 91 -9.80 -0.38 -12.10
C ALA A 91 -8.95 -0.96 -10.98
N TYR A 92 -7.75 -0.42 -10.87
CA TYR A 92 -6.82 -0.65 -9.79
C TYR A 92 -6.63 0.65 -9.02
N ARG A 93 -6.57 0.52 -7.70
CA ARG A 93 -6.47 1.64 -6.77
C ARG A 93 -5.39 1.33 -5.75
N ALA A 94 -4.89 2.38 -5.10
CA ALA A 94 -3.89 2.27 -4.06
C ALA A 94 -4.36 2.98 -2.79
N VAL A 95 -4.34 2.25 -1.67
CA VAL A 95 -4.40 2.86 -0.34
C VAL A 95 -3.00 3.31 0.05
N VAL A 96 -2.85 4.60 0.31
CA VAL A 96 -1.62 5.20 0.85
C VAL A 96 -1.69 5.15 2.37
N PHE A 97 -0.68 4.55 2.97
CA PHE A 97 -0.63 4.32 4.41
C PHE A 97 0.75 4.71 4.96
N HIS A 98 0.75 5.51 6.02
CA HIS A 98 1.96 5.89 6.73
C HIS A 98 2.29 4.81 7.75
N LEU A 99 3.47 4.18 7.62
CA LEU A 99 3.84 3.01 8.42
C LEU A 99 4.03 3.36 9.90
N LYS A 100 4.87 4.36 10.18
CA LYS A 100 5.26 4.75 11.55
C LYS A 100 4.06 5.16 12.40
N ASP A 101 3.23 6.06 11.87
CA ASP A 101 2.07 6.61 12.56
C ASP A 101 0.81 5.74 12.44
N ASN A 102 0.92 4.57 11.80
CA ASN A 102 -0.19 3.66 11.53
C ASN A 102 -1.41 4.39 10.91
N LYS A 103 -1.17 5.36 10.02
CA LYS A 103 -2.16 6.34 9.57
C LYS A 103 -2.60 6.09 8.13
N PHE A 104 -3.93 6.06 7.93
CA PHE A 104 -4.51 6.10 6.58
C PHE A 104 -4.37 7.51 6.01
N ILE A 105 -3.81 7.61 4.82
CA ILE A 105 -3.54 8.89 4.16
C ILE A 105 -4.55 9.12 3.03
N GLY A 106 -4.80 8.11 2.19
CA GLY A 106 -5.79 8.26 1.12
C GLY A 106 -6.03 6.98 0.31
N ASP A 107 -7.14 6.96 -0.41
CA ASP A 107 -7.48 5.94 -1.40
C ASP A 107 -7.55 6.62 -2.77
N LEU A 108 -6.66 6.21 -3.67
CA LEU A 108 -6.38 6.90 -4.94
C LEU A 108 -6.46 5.96 -6.14
N PRO A 109 -6.97 6.45 -7.30
CA PRO A 109 -6.95 5.68 -8.54
C PRO A 109 -5.51 5.51 -9.03
N LEU A 110 -5.14 4.27 -9.39
CA LEU A 110 -3.77 3.93 -9.78
C LEU A 110 -3.66 3.63 -11.27
N LYS A 111 -4.51 2.74 -11.78
CA LYS A 111 -4.41 2.23 -13.16
C LYS A 111 -5.76 1.72 -13.65
N TYR A 112 -6.01 1.87 -14.95
CA TYR A 112 -7.13 1.27 -15.64
C TYR A 112 -6.63 0.28 -16.71
N VAL A 113 -7.28 -0.88 -16.81
CA VAL A 113 -6.94 -1.91 -17.80
C VAL A 113 -8.19 -2.29 -18.58
N SER A 114 -8.17 -2.06 -19.89
CA SER A 114 -9.19 -2.59 -20.79
C SER A 114 -9.02 -4.09 -20.95
N GLN A 115 -10.08 -4.85 -20.77
CA GLN A 115 -10.07 -6.29 -21.04
C GLN A 115 -10.04 -6.60 -22.54
N GLN A 116 -10.42 -5.64 -23.38
CA GLN A 116 -10.42 -5.76 -24.85
C GLN A 116 -9.16 -5.15 -25.48
N GLY A 117 -8.12 -4.82 -24.69
CA GLY A 117 -6.86 -4.27 -25.19
C GLY A 117 -6.94 -2.85 -25.77
N LYS A 118 -8.07 -2.15 -25.59
CA LYS A 118 -8.19 -0.74 -25.99
C LYS A 118 -7.44 0.17 -25.02
N ASP A 119 -6.85 1.23 -25.55
CA ASP A 119 -6.26 2.27 -24.71
C ASP A 119 -7.31 2.94 -23.83
N VAL A 120 -6.96 3.12 -22.57
CA VAL A 120 -7.77 3.82 -21.57
C VAL A 120 -6.89 4.91 -20.98
N THR A 121 -7.41 6.13 -20.91
CA THR A 121 -6.69 7.25 -20.29
C THR A 121 -6.38 6.92 -18.84
N GLN A 122 -5.11 7.04 -18.45
CA GLN A 122 -4.63 6.60 -17.14
C GLN A 122 -4.64 7.72 -16.10
N PRO A 123 -4.83 7.41 -14.81
CA PRO A 123 -4.46 8.33 -13.74
C PRO A 123 -2.97 8.65 -13.80
N THR A 124 -2.60 9.87 -13.44
CA THR A 124 -1.20 10.29 -13.35
C THR A 124 -0.83 10.55 -11.91
N TRP A 125 0.37 10.11 -11.52
CA TRP A 125 0.91 10.24 -10.18
C TRP A 125 2.21 11.04 -10.25
N LYS A 126 2.30 12.12 -9.47
CA LYS A 126 3.50 12.96 -9.40
C LYS A 126 3.90 13.20 -7.95
N PHE A 127 5.10 12.78 -7.61
CA PHE A 127 5.73 13.11 -6.33
C PHE A 127 6.51 14.42 -6.47
N SER A 128 6.26 15.38 -5.57
CA SER A 128 6.99 16.64 -5.57
C SER A 128 6.95 17.29 -4.19
N MET A 129 8.13 17.65 -3.66
CA MET A 129 8.27 18.39 -2.40
C MET A 129 7.53 17.74 -1.20
N GLY A 130 7.59 16.41 -1.08
CA GLY A 130 6.90 15.66 -0.02
C GLY A 130 5.38 15.59 -0.20
N LYS A 131 4.87 15.84 -1.41
CA LYS A 131 3.46 15.68 -1.75
C LYS A 131 3.29 14.68 -2.88
N LEU A 132 2.16 13.99 -2.88
CA LEU A 132 1.67 13.20 -4.00
C LEU A 132 0.48 13.91 -4.64
N VAL A 133 0.61 14.23 -5.92
CA VAL A 133 -0.49 14.74 -6.75
C VAL A 133 -0.98 13.63 -7.66
N VAL A 134 -2.26 13.28 -7.55
CA VAL A 134 -2.93 12.30 -8.41
C VAL A 134 -4.01 13.00 -9.22
N LYS A 135 -3.92 12.90 -10.54
CA LYS A 135 -4.96 13.36 -11.46
C LYS A 135 -5.64 12.16 -12.09
N ASP A 136 -6.97 12.10 -11.99
CA ASP A 136 -7.78 11.03 -12.54
C ASP A 136 -8.69 11.58 -13.65
N PRO A 137 -8.34 11.32 -14.92
CA PRO A 137 -9.10 11.84 -16.05
C PRO A 137 -10.52 11.25 -16.13
N SER A 138 -10.74 10.06 -15.56
CA SER A 138 -12.06 9.42 -15.62
C SER A 138 -13.12 10.13 -14.77
N SER A 139 -12.70 10.72 -13.65
CA SER A 139 -13.57 11.50 -12.76
C SER A 139 -13.38 13.01 -12.91
N GLY A 140 -12.36 13.44 -13.67
CA GLY A 140 -11.93 14.83 -13.72
C GLY A 140 -11.33 15.33 -12.40
N SER A 141 -11.02 14.42 -11.46
CA SER A 141 -10.57 14.80 -10.13
C SER A 141 -9.05 14.97 -10.06
N GLU A 142 -8.62 15.94 -9.25
CA GLU A 142 -7.24 16.12 -8.84
C GLU A 142 -7.18 16.08 -7.32
N LYS A 143 -6.29 15.24 -6.78
CA LYS A 143 -6.07 15.11 -5.35
C LYS A 143 -4.60 15.37 -5.04
N THR A 144 -4.36 16.23 -4.07
CA THR A 144 -3.04 16.46 -3.50
C THR A 144 -3.02 15.92 -2.08
N ILE A 145 -2.05 15.07 -1.79
CA ILE A 145 -1.83 14.45 -0.49
C ILE A 145 -0.48 14.90 0.05
N ASP A 146 -0.44 15.27 1.34
CA ASP A 146 0.80 15.48 2.07
C ASP A 146 1.38 14.13 2.54
N LEU A 147 2.66 13.92 2.30
CA LEU A 147 3.42 12.72 2.68
C LEU A 147 4.49 13.02 3.74
N ARG A 148 4.46 14.21 4.35
CA ARG A 148 5.34 14.57 5.46
C ARG A 148 4.73 14.24 6.81
#